data_AF-A0A7S0ZIR1-F1
#
_entry.id   AF-A0A7S0ZIR1-F1
#
_cell.length_a   1.000
_cell.length_b   1.000
_cell.length_c   1.000
_cell.angle_alpha   90.00
_cell.angle_beta   90.00
_cell.angle_gamma   90.00
#
_symmetry.space_group_name_H-M   'P 1'
#
loop_
_entity.id
_entity.type
_entity.pdbx_description
1 polymer ?
#
loop_
_entity_poly.entity_id
_entity_poly.type
_entity_poly.pdbx_seq_one_letter_code
_entity_poly.pdbx_strand_id
1 'polypeptide(L)'
;MEVGTENSVEEVERRIELNEEVLSGSAKDANMTSTQRKVQRVLLMVGIPGSGKSTVSRRFEQFGWTRINQDELKTRKKCEALFSEAYQNGRNIVVDRCNVTRDQRKPWLDKCKELDCSVGAIVMAVSIDTCVARMKSRTDHETIKPSSNLYAIAKNFASQMEVPSPEEGINFCRFIRTESDIDRVLTELLT
;
A
#
# COMPACT_ATOMS: atom_id res chain seq x y z
N MET A 1 -18.14 64.51 -8.34
CA MET A 1 -18.04 64.65 -6.89
C MET A 1 -18.30 63.27 -6.33
N GLU A 2 -17.27 62.41 -6.24
CA GLU A 2 -16.30 62.38 -5.12
C GLU A 2 -17.01 62.21 -3.77
N VAL A 3 -16.64 61.34 -2.85
CA VAL A 3 -15.67 60.24 -2.73
C VAL A 3 -16.28 59.42 -1.58
N GLY A 4 -16.40 58.10 -1.76
CA GLY A 4 -16.98 57.19 -0.76
C GLY A 4 -15.97 56.12 -0.36
N THR A 5 -14.88 56.59 0.22
CA THR A 5 -13.89 55.92 1.08
C THR A 5 -13.72 54.41 0.90
N GLU A 6 -12.63 54.09 0.20
CA GLU A 6 -11.78 52.91 0.40
C GLU A 6 -11.71 52.56 1.89
N ASN A 7 -12.44 51.52 2.29
CA ASN A 7 -12.02 50.73 3.45
C ASN A 7 -10.68 50.13 3.06
N SER A 8 -9.62 50.80 3.52
CA SER A 8 -8.26 50.63 3.08
C SER A 8 -7.85 49.17 3.23
N VAL A 9 -7.20 48.67 2.18
CA VAL A 9 -6.54 47.36 2.16
C VAL A 9 -5.66 47.19 3.41
N GLU A 10 -5.05 48.28 3.90
CA GLU A 10 -4.28 48.33 5.14
C GLU A 10 -5.05 47.89 6.41
N GLU A 11 -6.35 48.18 6.52
CA GLU A 11 -7.13 47.75 7.69
C GLU A 11 -7.49 46.27 7.63
N VAL A 12 -7.67 45.73 6.42
CA VAL A 12 -7.85 44.29 6.20
C VAL A 12 -6.53 43.55 6.44
N GLU A 13 -5.41 44.08 5.95
CA GLU A 13 -4.06 43.52 6.16
C GLU A 13 -3.68 43.53 7.65
N ARG A 14 -3.97 44.61 8.38
CA ARG A 14 -3.76 44.65 9.85
C ARG A 14 -4.54 43.57 10.60
N ARG A 15 -5.78 43.28 10.17
CA ARG A 15 -6.62 42.25 10.81
C ARG A 15 -6.12 40.84 10.47
N ILE A 16 -5.49 40.65 9.31
CA ILE A 16 -4.84 39.39 8.94
C ILE A 16 -3.58 39.19 9.77
N GLU A 17 -2.71 40.21 9.88
CA GLU A 17 -1.49 40.16 10.71
C GLU A 17 -1.80 39.93 12.19
N LEU A 18 -2.81 40.63 12.74
CA LEU A 18 -3.25 40.43 14.13
C LEU A 18 -3.81 39.02 14.37
N ASN A 19 -4.48 38.41 13.38
CA ASN A 19 -4.96 37.03 13.50
C ASN A 19 -3.83 35.99 13.40
N GLU A 20 -2.80 36.24 12.59
CA GLU A 20 -1.60 35.38 12.51
C GLU A 20 -0.76 35.46 13.79
N GLU A 21 -0.64 36.63 14.42
CA GLU A 21 0.02 36.80 15.73
C GLU A 21 -0.75 36.13 16.87
N VAL A 22 -2.09 36.17 16.87
CA VAL A 22 -2.92 35.50 17.89
C VAL A 22 -2.89 33.98 17.73
N LEU A 23 -2.87 33.46 16.49
CA LEU A 23 -2.71 32.02 16.21
C LEU A 23 -1.32 31.50 16.56
N SER A 24 -0.28 32.33 16.46
CA SER A 24 1.10 31.96 16.86
C SER A 24 1.39 32.18 18.35
N GLY A 25 0.57 32.98 19.05
CA GLY A 25 0.80 33.40 20.44
C GLY A 25 0.34 32.46 21.56
N SER A 26 -0.43 31.40 21.27
CA SER A 26 -1.08 30.57 22.32
C SER A 26 -0.57 29.14 22.46
N ALA A 27 0.70 28.86 22.12
CA ALA A 27 1.35 27.59 22.45
C ALA A 27 2.83 27.78 22.86
N LYS A 28 3.05 28.55 23.93
CA LYS A 28 4.28 28.46 24.72
C LYS A 28 4.03 27.48 25.86
N ASP A 29 4.38 26.22 25.60
CA ASP A 29 4.94 25.23 26.55
C ASP A 29 4.73 23.79 26.02
N ALA A 30 5.50 23.44 24.97
CA ALA A 30 6.04 22.10 24.71
C ALA A 30 6.81 22.14 23.39
N ASN A 31 8.13 22.13 23.50
CA ASN A 31 9.03 22.00 22.36
C ASN A 31 8.81 20.63 21.69
N MET A 32 8.08 20.58 20.57
CA MET A 32 8.06 19.45 19.66
C MET A 32 7.96 19.97 18.23
N THR A 33 9.11 20.05 17.57
CA THR A 33 9.23 20.23 16.13
C THR A 33 8.27 19.27 15.41
N SER A 34 7.20 19.79 14.81
CA SER A 34 6.30 18.99 13.97
C SER A 34 7.00 18.73 12.64
N THR A 35 7.91 17.77 12.61
CA THR A 35 8.26 17.09 11.36
C THR A 35 6.94 16.54 10.82
N GLN A 36 6.51 16.97 9.62
CA GLN A 36 5.37 16.34 8.96
C GLN A 36 5.64 14.83 8.92
N ARG A 37 4.91 14.05 9.74
CA ARG A 37 5.11 12.60 9.77
C ARG A 37 4.70 12.07 8.41
N LYS A 38 5.65 11.53 7.66
CA LYS A 38 5.38 10.85 6.40
C LYS A 38 4.46 9.67 6.71
N VAL A 39 3.24 9.70 6.19
CA VAL A 39 2.27 8.60 6.36
C VAL A 39 2.87 7.34 5.73
N GLN A 40 2.95 6.27 6.53
CA GLN A 40 3.51 5.00 6.07
C GLN A 40 2.57 4.33 5.08
N ARG A 41 3.15 3.79 4.00
CA ARG A 41 2.42 3.12 2.93
C ARG A 41 2.40 1.61 3.15
N VAL A 42 1.24 1.01 2.89
CA VAL A 42 1.03 -0.43 2.89
C VAL A 42 0.53 -0.83 1.50
N LEU A 43 1.25 -1.74 0.84
CA LEU A 43 0.89 -2.26 -0.47
C LEU A 43 0.40 -3.70 -0.36
N LEU A 44 -0.81 -3.95 -0.84
CA LEU A 44 -1.36 -5.30 -0.97
C LEU A 44 -1.06 -5.82 -2.37
N MET A 45 -0.26 -6.88 -2.47
CA MET A 45 -0.12 -7.62 -3.72
C MET A 45 -1.41 -8.40 -3.96
N VAL A 46 -1.97 -8.34 -5.17
CA VAL A 46 -3.20 -9.02 -5.56
C VAL A 46 -2.97 -9.77 -6.86
N GLY A 47 -3.25 -11.05 -6.90
CA GLY A 47 -3.08 -11.85 -8.11
C GLY A 47 -2.97 -13.35 -7.86
N ILE A 48 -3.19 -14.14 -8.91
CA ILE A 48 -3.18 -15.61 -8.83
C ILE A 48 -1.76 -16.18 -8.61
N PRO A 49 -1.60 -17.42 -8.13
CA PRO A 49 -0.30 -18.10 -8.08
C PRO A 49 0.41 -18.08 -9.44
N GLY A 50 1.73 -17.89 -9.44
CA GLY A 50 2.52 -17.77 -10.69
C GLY A 50 2.50 -16.39 -11.36
N SER A 51 1.69 -15.43 -10.88
CA SER A 51 1.59 -14.10 -11.52
C SER A 51 2.80 -13.18 -11.32
N GLY A 52 3.76 -13.54 -10.46
CA GLY A 52 4.98 -12.76 -10.23
C GLY A 52 4.96 -11.83 -9.02
N LYS A 53 3.94 -11.92 -8.14
CA LYS A 53 3.83 -11.10 -6.91
C LYS A 53 5.11 -11.08 -6.08
N SER A 54 5.66 -12.25 -5.76
CA SER A 54 6.88 -12.36 -4.95
C SER A 54 8.08 -11.70 -5.61
N THR A 55 8.17 -11.74 -6.94
CA THR A 55 9.20 -11.01 -7.70
C THR A 55 9.08 -9.51 -7.48
N VAL A 56 7.87 -8.96 -7.62
CA VAL A 56 7.62 -7.52 -7.42
C VAL A 56 7.82 -7.12 -5.95
N SER A 57 7.30 -7.88 -4.99
CA SER A 57 7.46 -7.55 -3.56
C SER A 57 8.91 -7.60 -3.09
N ARG A 58 9.73 -8.50 -3.66
CA ARG A 58 11.18 -8.56 -3.36
C ARG A 58 11.92 -7.32 -3.88
N ARG A 59 11.45 -6.71 -4.97
CA ARG A 59 11.98 -5.41 -5.41
C ARG A 59 11.72 -4.33 -4.36
N PHE A 60 10.50 -4.20 -3.86
CA PHE A 60 10.19 -3.26 -2.77
C PHE A 60 11.06 -3.49 -1.52
N GLU A 61 11.27 -4.76 -1.15
CA GLU A 61 12.15 -5.15 -0.04
C GLU A 61 13.59 -4.67 -0.23
N GLN A 62 14.14 -4.77 -1.45
CA GLN A 62 15.46 -4.23 -1.80
C GLN A 62 15.56 -2.70 -1.62
N PHE A 63 14.43 -1.99 -1.67
CA PHE A 63 14.33 -0.55 -1.41
C PHE A 63 13.90 -0.22 0.03
N GLY A 64 14.09 -1.14 0.97
CA GLY A 64 13.89 -0.89 2.40
C GLY A 64 12.45 -1.04 2.90
N TRP A 65 11.53 -1.53 2.07
CA TRP A 65 10.19 -1.90 2.54
C TRP A 65 10.25 -3.22 3.32
N THR A 66 9.35 -3.39 4.28
CA THR A 66 9.18 -4.71 4.93
C THR A 66 8.24 -5.57 4.12
N ARG A 67 8.73 -6.72 3.64
CA ARG A 67 7.90 -7.72 2.99
C ARG A 67 7.29 -8.68 4.01
N ILE A 68 5.97 -8.85 3.93
CA ILE A 68 5.23 -9.78 4.77
C ILE A 68 4.65 -10.89 3.87
N ASN A 69 5.21 -12.09 3.99
CA ASN A 69 4.74 -13.28 3.29
C ASN A 69 4.37 -14.35 4.32
N GLN A 70 3.12 -14.82 4.31
CA GLN A 70 2.66 -15.83 5.28
C GLN A 70 3.22 -17.22 5.00
N ASP A 71 3.48 -17.57 3.75
CA ASP A 71 4.03 -18.87 3.40
C ASP A 71 5.42 -19.02 4.06
N GLU A 72 6.22 -17.95 4.04
CA GLU A 72 7.52 -17.88 4.72
C GLU A 72 7.39 -17.76 6.26
N LEU A 73 6.47 -16.93 6.75
CA LEU A 73 6.28 -16.69 8.20
C LEU A 73 5.45 -17.78 8.91
N LYS A 74 4.85 -18.70 8.15
CA LYS A 74 4.01 -19.84 8.54
C LYS A 74 2.68 -19.48 9.21
N THR A 75 2.65 -18.52 10.13
CA THR A 75 1.46 -18.20 10.94
C THR A 75 0.99 -16.76 10.78
N ARG A 76 -0.33 -16.57 10.83
CA ARG A 76 -0.97 -15.24 10.78
C ARG A 76 -0.45 -14.30 11.88
N LYS A 77 -0.30 -14.82 13.11
CA LYS A 77 0.21 -14.06 14.26
C LYS A 77 1.61 -13.51 14.02
N LYS A 78 2.50 -14.28 13.38
CA LYS A 78 3.85 -13.81 13.02
C LYS A 78 3.79 -12.69 11.97
N CYS A 79 2.91 -12.82 10.99
CA CYS A 79 2.70 -11.76 10.01
C CYS A 79 2.21 -10.46 10.65
N GLU A 80 1.27 -10.54 11.60
CA GLU A 80 0.74 -9.37 12.30
C GLU A 80 1.77 -8.73 13.23
N ALA A 81 2.58 -9.54 13.93
CA ALA A 81 3.68 -9.04 14.76
C ALA A 81 4.71 -8.27 13.90
N LEU A 82 5.14 -8.86 12.78
CA LEU A 82 6.08 -8.20 11.86
C LEU A 82 5.47 -6.93 11.23
N PHE A 83 4.16 -6.94 10.94
CA PHE A 83 3.46 -5.74 10.46
C PHE A 83 3.56 -4.61 11.48
N SER A 84 3.19 -4.87 12.74
CA SER A 84 3.23 -3.88 13.80
C SER A 84 4.65 -3.40 14.09
N GLU A 85 5.63 -4.30 14.12
CA GLU A 85 7.04 -3.95 14.29
C GLU A 85 7.56 -3.05 13.15
N ALA A 86 7.27 -3.41 11.89
CA ALA A 86 7.65 -2.61 10.73
C ALA A 86 7.02 -1.22 10.78
N TYR A 87 5.75 -1.14 11.17
CA TYR A 87 5.05 0.12 11.34
C TYR A 87 5.69 0.98 12.44
N GLN A 88 5.93 0.42 13.62
CA GLN A 88 6.57 1.13 14.74
C GLN A 88 7.96 1.67 14.38
N ASN A 89 8.69 0.97 13.50
CA ASN A 89 9.99 1.38 12.99
C ASN A 89 9.93 2.35 11.80
N GLY A 90 8.76 2.91 11.47
CA GLY A 90 8.62 3.89 10.39
C GLY A 90 8.76 3.32 8.98
N ARG A 91 8.68 1.99 8.81
CA ARG A 91 8.88 1.34 7.50
C ARG A 91 7.56 1.24 6.72
N ASN A 92 7.68 1.34 5.40
CA ASN A 92 6.60 0.95 4.49
C ASN A 92 6.51 -0.58 4.42
N ILE A 93 5.34 -1.11 4.08
CA ILE A 93 5.05 -2.55 4.13
C ILE A 93 4.50 -3.02 2.79
N VAL A 94 4.96 -4.17 2.31
CA VAL A 94 4.35 -4.89 1.18
C VAL A 94 3.89 -6.27 1.63
N VAL A 95 2.60 -6.57 1.42
CA VAL A 95 1.99 -7.85 1.75
C VAL A 95 2.00 -8.75 0.52
N ASP A 96 2.90 -9.73 0.51
CA ASP A 96 3.08 -10.70 -0.57
C ASP A 96 2.20 -11.94 -0.34
N ARG A 97 0.93 -11.83 -0.69
CA ARG A 97 -0.05 -12.92 -0.71
C ARG A 97 -0.93 -12.82 -1.95
N CYS A 98 -1.79 -13.82 -2.20
CA CYS A 98 -2.70 -13.76 -3.34
C CYS A 98 -3.75 -12.65 -3.22
N ASN A 99 -4.34 -12.47 -2.02
CA ASN A 99 -5.30 -11.41 -1.68
C ASN A 99 -6.40 -11.20 -2.74
N VAL A 100 -6.89 -12.29 -3.34
CA VAL A 100 -7.81 -12.25 -4.48
C VAL A 100 -9.23 -11.88 -4.05
N THR A 101 -9.62 -12.17 -2.80
CA THR A 101 -10.94 -11.78 -2.25
C THR A 101 -10.85 -10.61 -1.28
N ARG A 102 -11.98 -9.91 -1.09
CA ARG A 102 -12.14 -8.86 -0.07
C ARG A 102 -11.84 -9.39 1.34
N ASP A 103 -12.33 -10.58 1.66
CA ASP A 103 -12.10 -11.22 2.96
C ASP A 103 -10.62 -11.48 3.25
N GLN A 104 -9.81 -11.79 2.23
CA GLN A 104 -8.37 -11.97 2.40
C GLN A 104 -7.65 -10.64 2.64
N ARG A 105 -8.17 -9.53 2.10
CA ARG A 105 -7.63 -8.18 2.26
C ARG A 105 -8.04 -7.53 3.58
N LYS A 106 -9.25 -7.79 4.05
CA LYS A 106 -9.86 -7.16 5.23
C LYS A 106 -8.97 -7.12 6.47
N PRO A 107 -8.32 -8.22 6.90
CA PRO A 107 -7.48 -8.19 8.10
C PRO A 107 -6.29 -7.23 8.02
N TRP A 108 -5.82 -6.91 6.82
CA TRP A 108 -4.75 -5.92 6.61
C TRP A 108 -5.29 -4.51 6.62
N LEU A 109 -6.44 -4.30 6.00
CA LEU A 109 -7.12 -3.02 5.94
C LEU A 109 -7.56 -2.57 7.34
N ASP A 110 -8.13 -3.47 8.13
CA ASP A 110 -8.47 -3.22 9.53
C ASP A 110 -7.21 -2.82 10.32
N LYS A 111 -6.09 -3.51 10.09
CA LYS A 111 -4.81 -3.18 10.76
C LYS A 111 -4.25 -1.82 10.33
N CYS A 112 -4.38 -1.47 9.06
CA CYS A 112 -3.98 -0.15 8.56
C CYS A 112 -4.85 0.96 9.13
N LYS A 113 -6.15 0.70 9.34
CA LYS A 113 -7.06 1.65 9.97
C LYS A 113 -6.71 1.90 11.44
N GLU A 114 -6.30 0.87 12.18
CA GLU A 114 -5.81 1.01 13.56
C GLU A 114 -4.53 1.85 13.66
N LEU A 115 -3.67 1.76 12.63
CA LEU A 115 -2.33 2.33 12.61
C LEU A 115 -2.22 3.56 11.70
N ASP A 116 -3.32 4.15 11.21
CA ASP A 116 -3.30 5.33 10.34
C ASP A 116 -2.32 5.21 9.14
N CYS A 117 -2.36 4.07 8.46
CA CYS A 117 -1.56 3.83 7.25
C CYS A 117 -2.32 4.24 5.97
N SER A 118 -1.60 4.66 4.94
CA SER A 118 -2.16 4.72 3.58
C SER A 118 -2.02 3.37 2.87
N VAL A 119 -3.11 2.88 2.27
CA VAL A 119 -3.16 1.55 1.63
C VAL A 119 -3.30 1.67 0.13
N GLY A 120 -2.44 0.96 -0.61
CA GLY A 120 -2.58 0.75 -2.05
C GLY A 120 -2.63 -0.74 -2.41
N ALA A 121 -3.07 -1.04 -3.61
CA ALA A 121 -3.04 -2.39 -4.16
C ALA A 121 -2.26 -2.46 -5.48
N ILE A 122 -1.45 -3.51 -5.63
CA ILE A 122 -0.79 -3.86 -6.89
C ILE A 122 -1.45 -5.13 -7.43
N VAL A 123 -2.18 -4.99 -8.52
CA VAL A 123 -2.92 -6.07 -9.18
C VAL A 123 -2.10 -6.65 -10.33
N MET A 124 -1.69 -7.91 -10.19
CA MET A 124 -0.98 -8.66 -11.22
C MET A 124 -1.97 -9.21 -12.23
N ALA A 125 -2.18 -8.48 -13.32
CA ALA A 125 -3.08 -8.81 -14.42
C ALA A 125 -2.35 -9.66 -15.49
N VAL A 126 -1.84 -10.81 -15.06
CA VAL A 126 -1.12 -11.79 -15.90
C VAL A 126 -2.05 -12.93 -16.28
N SER A 127 -1.99 -13.40 -17.54
CA SER A 127 -2.86 -14.49 -18.01
C SER A 127 -2.67 -15.79 -17.23
N ILE A 128 -3.74 -16.59 -17.12
CA ILE A 128 -3.72 -17.90 -16.46
C ILE A 128 -2.65 -18.80 -17.09
N ASP A 129 -2.55 -18.84 -18.42
CA ASP A 129 -1.59 -19.70 -19.11
C ASP A 129 -0.14 -19.35 -18.78
N THR A 130 0.19 -18.06 -18.74
CA THR A 130 1.51 -17.58 -18.33
C THR A 130 1.78 -17.94 -16.87
N CYS A 131 0.79 -17.77 -15.99
CA CYS A 131 0.92 -18.14 -14.57
C CYS A 131 1.16 -19.64 -14.40
N VAL A 132 0.43 -20.49 -15.13
CA VAL A 132 0.58 -21.95 -15.11
C VAL A 132 1.93 -22.37 -15.67
N ALA A 133 2.38 -21.78 -16.79
CA ALA A 133 3.70 -22.04 -17.34
C ALA A 133 4.81 -21.73 -16.34
N ARG A 134 4.72 -20.57 -15.65
CA ARG A 134 5.66 -20.16 -14.60
C ARG A 134 5.63 -21.06 -13.37
N MET A 135 4.48 -21.61 -13.00
CA MET A 135 4.39 -22.60 -11.92
C MET A 135 5.03 -23.93 -12.32
N LYS A 136 4.81 -24.40 -13.56
CA LYS A 136 5.44 -25.65 -14.04
C LYS A 136 6.96 -25.59 -14.05
N SER A 137 7.55 -24.42 -14.34
CA SER A 137 9.00 -24.24 -14.44
C SER A 137 9.70 -24.04 -13.10
N ARG A 138 8.95 -23.88 -12.00
CA ARG A 138 9.53 -23.66 -10.67
C ARG A 138 9.91 -25.01 -10.05
N THR A 139 11.19 -25.16 -9.73
CA THR A 139 11.74 -26.31 -9.01
C THR A 139 11.56 -26.21 -7.49
N ASP A 140 11.21 -25.02 -6.98
CA ASP A 140 11.12 -24.69 -5.56
C ASP A 140 9.67 -24.35 -5.16
N HIS A 141 8.84 -25.39 -5.05
CA HIS A 141 7.43 -25.25 -4.70
C HIS A 141 7.12 -25.93 -3.36
N GLU A 142 7.13 -25.16 -2.27
CA GLU A 142 6.73 -25.65 -0.93
C GLU A 142 5.22 -25.97 -0.84
N THR A 143 4.37 -25.34 -1.66
CA THR A 143 2.90 -25.37 -1.47
C THR A 143 2.14 -26.21 -2.52
N ILE A 144 2.79 -26.63 -3.61
CA ILE A 144 2.11 -27.21 -4.77
C ILE A 144 2.72 -28.57 -5.10
N LYS A 145 1.99 -29.65 -4.77
CA LYS A 145 2.46 -31.03 -5.00
C LYS A 145 2.66 -31.31 -6.50
N PRO A 146 3.64 -32.15 -6.90
CA PRO A 146 3.93 -32.48 -8.30
C PRO A 146 2.74 -33.02 -9.12
N SER A 147 1.72 -33.58 -8.46
CA SER A 147 0.50 -34.14 -9.06
C SER A 147 -0.68 -33.17 -9.15
N SER A 148 -0.49 -31.90 -8.77
CA SER A 148 -1.59 -30.95 -8.69
C SER A 148 -1.97 -30.40 -10.07
N ASN A 149 -3.29 -30.31 -10.33
CA ASN A 149 -3.81 -29.68 -11.53
C ASN A 149 -3.63 -28.15 -11.42
N LEU A 150 -2.44 -27.67 -11.79
CA LEU A 150 -2.03 -26.26 -11.72
C LEU A 150 -3.01 -25.33 -12.43
N TYR A 151 -3.58 -25.79 -13.54
CA TYR A 151 -4.57 -25.02 -14.30
C TYR A 151 -5.86 -24.85 -13.50
N ALA A 152 -6.38 -25.93 -12.90
CA ALA A 152 -7.57 -25.85 -12.03
C ALA A 152 -7.32 -24.94 -10.82
N ILE A 153 -6.13 -25.00 -10.22
CA ILE A 153 -5.74 -24.10 -9.12
C ILE A 153 -5.76 -22.64 -9.60
N ALA A 154 -5.05 -22.32 -10.68
CA ALA A 154 -4.99 -20.97 -11.22
C ALA A 154 -6.39 -20.44 -11.58
N LYS A 155 -7.23 -21.28 -12.21
CA LYS A 155 -8.61 -20.95 -12.57
C LYS A 155 -9.48 -20.69 -11.34
N ASN A 156 -9.34 -21.49 -10.29
CA ASN A 156 -10.06 -21.29 -9.03
C ASN A 156 -9.71 -19.96 -8.35
N PHE A 157 -8.41 -19.60 -8.31
CA PHE A 157 -7.99 -18.30 -7.81
C PHE A 157 -8.51 -17.15 -8.68
N ALA A 158 -8.50 -17.32 -10.00
CA ALA A 158 -9.02 -16.31 -10.93
C ALA A 158 -10.53 -16.10 -10.78
N SER A 159 -11.31 -17.17 -10.58
CA SER A 159 -12.76 -17.06 -10.41
C SER A 159 -13.18 -16.38 -9.10
N GLN A 160 -12.30 -16.38 -8.10
CA GLN A 160 -12.51 -15.69 -6.82
C GLN A 160 -12.02 -14.24 -6.84
N MET A 161 -11.39 -13.78 -7.92
CA MET A 161 -10.74 -12.48 -7.94
C MET A 161 -11.77 -11.34 -7.93
N GLU A 162 -11.73 -10.57 -6.86
CA GLU A 162 -12.47 -9.32 -6.70
C GLU A 162 -11.49 -8.16 -6.84
N VAL A 163 -11.76 -7.27 -7.81
CA VAL A 163 -10.93 -6.07 -8.04
C VAL A 163 -10.91 -5.22 -6.76
N PRO A 164 -9.72 -4.85 -6.24
CA PRO A 164 -9.64 -4.02 -5.05
C PRO A 164 -10.28 -2.66 -5.29
N SER A 165 -11.08 -2.18 -4.33
CA SER A 165 -11.89 -0.97 -4.51
C SER A 165 -11.81 0.02 -3.33
N PRO A 166 -12.11 1.31 -3.54
CA PRO A 166 -12.08 2.32 -2.48
C PRO A 166 -12.99 2.03 -1.28
N GLU A 167 -14.09 1.30 -1.49
CA GLU A 167 -15.03 0.90 -0.44
C GLU A 167 -14.39 -0.03 0.61
N GLU A 168 -13.26 -0.66 0.27
CA GLU A 168 -12.47 -1.46 1.21
C GLU A 168 -11.52 -0.59 2.07
N GLY A 169 -11.36 0.70 1.75
CA GLY A 169 -10.33 1.57 2.32
C GLY A 169 -9.02 1.57 1.53
N ILE A 170 -9.04 1.15 0.27
CA ILE A 170 -7.86 1.15 -0.61
C ILE A 170 -7.79 2.49 -1.34
N ASN A 171 -6.71 3.25 -1.14
CA ASN A 171 -6.55 4.59 -1.68
C ASN A 171 -6.23 4.60 -3.18
N PHE A 172 -5.50 3.61 -3.68
CA PHE A 172 -5.15 3.50 -5.09
C PHE A 172 -4.85 2.08 -5.54
N CYS A 173 -5.00 1.82 -6.83
CA CYS A 173 -4.64 0.56 -7.48
C CYS A 173 -3.66 0.80 -8.62
N ARG A 174 -2.67 -0.08 -8.77
CA ARG A 174 -1.79 -0.15 -9.94
C ARG A 174 -1.85 -1.55 -10.53
N PHE A 175 -1.90 -1.62 -11.86
CA PHE A 175 -1.98 -2.89 -12.59
C PHE A 175 -0.64 -3.18 -13.25
N ILE A 176 -0.17 -4.41 -13.09
CA ILE A 176 1.04 -4.93 -13.73
C ILE A 176 0.66 -6.05 -14.67
N ARG A 177 0.90 -5.85 -15.97
CA ARG A 177 0.68 -6.84 -17.04
C ARG A 177 1.99 -7.34 -17.63
N THR A 178 2.98 -6.46 -17.70
CA THR A 178 4.30 -6.70 -18.30
C THR A 178 5.43 -6.38 -17.32
N GLU A 179 6.66 -6.74 -17.66
CA GLU A 179 7.85 -6.34 -16.90
C GLU A 179 8.04 -4.81 -16.92
N SER A 180 7.73 -4.14 -18.04
CA SER A 180 7.80 -2.67 -18.12
C SER A 180 6.82 -1.96 -17.17
N ASP A 181 5.67 -2.58 -16.86
CA ASP A 181 4.77 -2.06 -15.82
C ASP A 181 5.41 -2.11 -14.43
N ILE A 182 6.25 -3.11 -14.16
CA ILE A 182 6.94 -3.24 -12.86
C ILE A 182 7.85 -2.04 -12.66
N ASP A 183 8.70 -1.72 -13.63
CA ASP A 183 9.63 -0.60 -13.53
C ASP A 183 8.89 0.72 -13.34
N ARG A 184 7.84 0.95 -14.13
CA ARG A 184 6.99 2.15 -13.99
C ARG A 184 6.35 2.27 -12.61
N VAL A 185 5.77 1.18 -12.08
CA VAL A 185 5.12 1.15 -10.76
C VAL A 185 6.14 1.31 -9.64
N LEU A 186 7.33 0.71 -9.76
CA LEU A 186 8.42 0.89 -8.80
C LEU A 186 8.90 2.34 -8.78
N THR A 187 9.14 2.95 -9.95
CA THR A 187 9.53 4.37 -10.03
C THR A 187 8.49 5.25 -9.35
N GLU A 188 7.21 5.05 -9.64
CA GLU A 188 6.12 5.84 -9.05
C GLU A 188 6.00 5.68 -7.53
N LEU A 189 6.13 4.46 -7.02
CA LEU A 189 5.83 4.15 -5.62
C LEU A 189 7.06 4.20 -4.71
N LEU A 190 8.28 4.35 -5.25
CA LEU A 190 9.51 4.46 -4.46
C LEU A 190 10.03 5.89 -4.36
N THR A 191 9.61 6.78 -5.26
CA THR A 191 9.74 8.24 -5.06
C THR A 191 8.83 8.72 -3.93
#